data_AF-A0A450TRJ5-F1
#
_entry.id   AF-A0A450TRJ5-F1
#
_cell.length_a   1.000
_cell.length_b   1.000
_cell.length_c   1.000
_cell.angle_alpha   90.00
_cell.angle_beta   90.00
_cell.angle_gamma   90.00
#
_symmetry.space_group_name_H-M   'P 1'
#
loop_
_entity.id
_entity.type
_entity.pdbx_description
1 polymer ?
#
loop_
_entity_poly.entity_id
_entity_poly.type
_entity_poly.pdbx_seq_one_letter_code
_entity_poly.pdbx_strand_id
1 'polypeptide(L)' 'MQAIEMEAQVTKNHEVVLDLPKDIKQGTVKVIVMYDKEKEPSPQKKERQFGQFKEVFFIADDFDDELPGTVWLGEQT' A
#
# COMPACT_ATOMS: atom_id res chain seq x y z
N MET A 1 -15.75 8.39 32.07
CA MET A 1 -14.67 7.41 31.89
C MET A 1 -13.36 8.17 31.98
N GLN A 2 -12.41 7.71 32.80
CA GLN A 2 -11.08 8.32 32.91
C GLN A 2 -10.09 7.43 32.15
N ALA A 3 -9.16 8.05 31.43
CA ALA A 3 -8.10 7.37 30.69
C ALA A 3 -6.76 7.71 31.32
N ILE A 4 -5.89 6.72 31.44
CA ILE A 4 -4.52 6.88 31.93
C ILE A 4 -3.61 6.27 30.87
N GLU A 5 -2.61 7.02 30.45
CA GLU A 5 -1.55 6.55 29.57
C GLU A 5 -0.40 6.03 30.43
N MET A 6 0.05 4.81 30.18
CA MET A 6 1.11 4.16 30.92
C MET A 6 2.05 3.48 29.94
N GLU A 7 3.35 3.55 30.22
CA GLU A 7 4.33 2.74 29.50
C GLU A 7 4.15 1.27 29.89
N ALA A 8 4.06 0.41 28.89
CA ALA A 8 3.91 -1.02 29.06
C ALA A 8 5.03 -1.73 28.29
N GLN A 9 5.66 -2.72 28.94
CA GLN A 9 6.67 -3.54 28.28
C GLN A 9 6.02 -4.81 27.72
N VAL A 10 6.36 -5.14 26.48
CA VAL A 10 6.00 -6.43 25.87
C VAL A 10 7.07 -7.45 26.26
N THR A 11 6.67 -8.51 26.95
CA THR A 11 7.59 -9.58 27.34
C THR A 11 7.96 -10.46 26.15
N LYS A 12 8.97 -11.31 26.31
CA LYS A 12 9.37 -12.31 25.28
C LYS A 12 8.25 -13.30 24.93
N ASN A 13 7.24 -13.43 25.79
CA ASN A 13 6.09 -14.31 25.60
C ASN A 13 4.91 -13.59 24.93
N HIS A 14 5.11 -12.36 24.42
CA HIS A 14 4.06 -11.51 23.83
C HIS A 14 2.98 -11.09 24.85
N GLU A 15 3.36 -10.93 26.12
CA GLU A 15 2.46 -10.46 27.16
C GLU A 15 2.71 -8.99 27.44
N VAL A 16 1.64 -8.23 27.72
CA VAL A 16 1.72 -6.84 28.17
C VAL A 16 1.47 -6.82 29.67
N VAL A 17 2.47 -6.40 30.45
CA VAL A 17 2.36 -6.26 31.92
C VAL A 17 2.15 -4.80 32.27
N LEU A 18 1.11 -4.51 33.04
CA LEU A 18 0.70 -3.17 33.46
C LEU A 18 0.49 -3.17 34.99
N ASP A 19 1.29 -2.38 35.70
CA ASP A 19 1.14 -2.20 37.14
C ASP A 19 0.28 -0.96 37.43
N LEU A 20 -0.96 -1.18 37.84
CA LEU A 20 -1.89 -0.08 38.15
C LEU A 20 -1.50 0.62 39.47
N PRO A 21 -1.59 1.97 39.54
CA PRO A 21 -1.34 2.71 40.77
C PRO A 21 -2.38 2.37 41.85
N LYS A 22 -1.97 2.44 43.11
CA LYS A 22 -2.76 2.05 44.30
C LYS A 22 -4.06 2.84 44.48
N ASP A 23 -4.19 3.98 43.80
CA ASP A 23 -5.35 4.87 43.89
C ASP A 23 -6.54 4.37 43.06
N ILE A 24 -6.32 3.41 42.15
CA ILE A 24 -7.39 2.81 41.35
C ILE A 24 -8.06 1.70 42.16
N LYS A 25 -9.34 1.92 42.50
CA LYS A 25 -10.16 0.92 43.21
C LYS A 25 -10.43 -0.30 42.33
N GLN A 26 -10.67 -1.44 42.97
CA GLN A 26 -11.10 -2.68 42.31
C GLN A 26 -12.30 -2.44 41.39
N GLY A 27 -12.21 -2.91 40.16
CA GLY A 27 -13.27 -2.74 39.16
C GLY A 27 -12.85 -3.23 37.78
N THR A 28 -13.72 -3.04 36.80
CA THR A 28 -13.49 -3.40 35.40
C THR A 28 -12.79 -2.26 34.66
N VAL A 29 -11.69 -2.57 33.96
CA VAL A 29 -10.93 -1.61 33.15
C VAL A 29 -10.95 -2.04 31.70
N LYS A 30 -10.97 -1.08 30.78
CA LYS A 30 -10.85 -1.33 29.33
C LYS A 30 -9.42 -1.02 28.90
N VAL A 31 -8.74 -1.99 28.31
CA VAL A 31 -7.38 -1.84 27.77
C VAL A 31 -7.45 -1.70 26.26
N ILE A 32 -6.74 -0.72 25.69
CA ILE A 32 -6.60 -0.52 24.24
C ILE A 32 -5.11 -0.59 23.93
N VAL A 33 -4.71 -1.56 23.11
CA VAL A 33 -3.31 -1.75 22.71
C VAL A 33 -3.16 -1.29 21.27
N MET A 34 -2.30 -0.30 21.05
CA MET A 34 -1.85 0.14 19.74
C MET A 34 -0.39 -0.27 19.62
N TYR A 35 -0.05 -1.00 18.56
CA TYR A 35 1.33 -1.38 18.26
C TYR A 35 1.61 -1.07 16.80
N ASP A 36 2.78 -0.52 16.54
CA ASP A 36 3.26 -0.42 15.17
C ASP A 36 3.67 -1.81 14.72
N LYS A 37 3.01 -2.30 13.67
CA LYS A 37 3.51 -3.48 12.97
C LYS A 37 4.85 -3.04 12.36
N GLU A 38 5.95 -3.66 12.78
CA GLU A 38 7.22 -3.50 12.07
C GLU A 38 6.90 -3.69 10.58
N LYS A 39 7.22 -2.66 9.78
CA LYS A 39 7.05 -2.75 8.34
C LYS A 39 7.84 -3.97 7.92
N GLU A 40 7.17 -5.06 7.58
CA GLU A 40 7.80 -6.15 6.84
C GLU A 40 8.61 -5.48 5.75
N PRO A 41 9.90 -5.82 5.58
CA PRO A 41 10.71 -5.21 4.54
C PRO A 41 9.99 -5.48 3.23
N SER A 42 9.29 -4.46 2.74
CA SER A 42 8.55 -4.55 1.50
C SER A 42 9.57 -5.03 0.47
N PRO A 43 9.29 -6.11 -0.28
CA PRO A 43 10.25 -6.62 -1.25
C PRO A 43 10.69 -5.42 -2.07
N GLN A 44 12.00 -5.11 -2.02
CA GLN A 44 12.59 -3.89 -2.57
C GLN A 44 11.88 -3.59 -3.88
N LYS A 45 11.07 -2.52 -3.88
CA LYS A 45 10.27 -2.14 -5.03
C LYS A 45 11.30 -1.82 -6.10
N LYS A 46 11.55 -2.77 -7.01
CA LYS A 46 12.47 -2.55 -8.12
C LYS A 46 12.02 -1.26 -8.80
N GLU A 47 12.89 -0.27 -8.81
CA GLU A 47 12.64 0.96 -9.54
C GLU A 47 12.33 0.55 -10.98
N ARG A 48 11.08 0.75 -11.40
CA ARG A 48 10.70 0.49 -12.78
C ARG A 48 11.39 1.58 -13.60
N GLN A 49 12.45 1.19 -14.31
CA GLN A 49 13.00 2.05 -15.36
C GLN A 49 11.93 2.18 -16.45
N PHE A 50 11.26 3.33 -16.47
CA PHE A 50 10.34 3.69 -17.55
C PHE A 50 11.13 3.75 -18.86
N GLY A 51 10.57 3.19 -19.94
CA GLY A 51 11.14 3.33 -21.30
C GLY A 51 11.74 2.07 -21.93
N GLN A 52 11.67 0.89 -21.30
CA GLN A 52 12.08 -0.36 -21.95
C GLN A 52 10.89 -1.07 -22.62
N PHE A 53 10.40 -0.52 -23.73
CA PHE A 53 9.69 -1.36 -24.71
C PHE A 53 10.75 -2.18 -25.44
N LYS A 54 10.55 -3.50 -25.53
CA LYS A 54 11.55 -4.46 -26.03
C LYS A 54 11.90 -4.27 -27.51
N GLU A 55 11.06 -3.54 -28.25
CA GLU A 55 11.09 -3.47 -29.71
C GLU A 55 11.04 -2.01 -30.15
N VAL A 56 11.76 -1.72 -31.23
CA VAL A 56 11.71 -0.41 -31.89
C VAL A 56 10.34 -0.32 -32.57
N PHE A 57 9.57 0.72 -32.26
CA PHE A 57 8.33 0.99 -32.98
C PHE A 57 8.67 1.43 -34.40
N PHE A 58 8.11 0.74 -35.40
CA PHE A 58 8.24 1.10 -36.80
C PHE A 58 6.95 1.81 -37.24
N ILE A 59 7.10 3.03 -37.74
CA ILE A 59 6.05 3.73 -38.47
C ILE A 59 6.13 3.25 -39.92
N ALA A 60 4.99 2.91 -40.51
CA ALA A 60 4.94 2.51 -41.91
C ALA A 60 5.28 3.71 -42.82
N ASP A 61 5.91 3.45 -43.97
CA ASP A 61 6.36 4.51 -44.89
C ASP A 61 5.19 5.33 -45.47
N ASP A 62 3.96 4.79 -45.42
CA ASP A 62 2.71 5.37 -45.91
C ASP A 62 1.87 6.03 -44.80
N PHE A 63 2.43 6.22 -43.60
CA PHE A 63 1.66 6.75 -42.46
C PHE A 63 1.05 8.14 -42.72
N ASP A 64 1.77 8.98 -43.46
CA ASP A 64 1.31 10.34 -43.81
C ASP A 64 0.47 10.37 -45.10
N ASP A 65 0.29 9.22 -45.78
CA ASP A 65 -0.49 9.16 -47.00
C ASP A 65 -1.99 9.35 -46.73
N GLU A 66 -2.70 9.90 -47.71
CA GLU A 66 -4.15 10.05 -47.62
C GLU A 66 -4.83 8.67 -47.52
N LEU A 67 -5.61 8.48 -46.46
CA LEU A 67 -6.39 7.26 -46.29
C LEU A 67 -7.33 7.05 -47.49
N PRO A 68 -7.42 5.82 -48.04
CA PRO A 68 -8.27 5.55 -49.18
C PRO A 68 -9.73 5.88 -48.87
N GLY A 69 -10.47 6.38 -49.87
CA GLY A 69 -11.85 6.85 -49.70
C GLY A 69 -12.80 5.81 -49.11
N THR A 70 -12.50 4.51 -49.28
CA THR A 70 -13.24 3.39 -48.68
C THR A 70 -13.21 3.40 -47.15
N VAL A 71 -12.11 3.84 -46.54
CA VAL A 71 -11.98 3.98 -45.07
C VAL A 71 -12.95 5.03 -44.54
N TRP A 72 -13.16 6.11 -45.29
CA TRP A 72 -14.06 7.19 -44.92
C TRP A 72 -15.53 6.90 -45.22
N LEU A 73 -15.80 6.17 -46.31
CA LEU A 73 -17.15 5.88 -46.80
C LEU A 73 -17.79 4.64 -46.16
N GLY A 74 -17.05 3.91 -45.32
CA GLY A 74 -17.60 2.82 -44.51
C GLY A 74 -18.17 1.65 -45.31
N GLU A 75 -17.73 1.46 -46.55
CA GLU A 75 -18.15 0.31 -47.34
C GLU A 75 -17.50 -0.95 -46.79
N GLN A 76 -18.31 -1.70 -46.04
CA GLN A 76 -18.03 -3.05 -45.58
C GLN A 76 -18.18 -4.00 -46.77
N THR A 77 -17.08 -4.59 -47.23
CA THR A 77 -17.11 -5.83 -48.00
C THR A 77 -16.68 -7.01 -47.15
#